data_AF-A0A832HTK9-F1
#
_entry.id   AF-A0A832HTK9-F1
#
_cell.length_a   1.000
_cell.length_b   1.000
_cell.length_c   1.000
_cell.angle_alpha   90.00
_cell.angle_beta   90.00
_cell.angle_gamma   90.00
#
_symmetry.space_group_name_H-M   'P 1'
#
loop_
_entity.id
_entity.type
_entity.pdbx_description
1 polymer ?
#
loop_
_entity_poly.entity_id
_entity_poly.type
_entity_poly.pdbx_seq_one_letter_code
_entity_poly.pdbx_strand_id
1 'polypeptide(L)'
;MRRTGCFCAALFLLVAASSRAAALERSDVVFMYQADVRTYSEYGATVVAWGGTPRPETLEAAKGLRFFGSVGMVTEFSRYYDRFPTNYTEGLCRDIDGQPVKVPWLTDHQHRGIPYWWCCSQQPIFRQYLRERVEETMKAGAHGLHIDDHLGTAGGLWLGICFCDRCVEGFKAHLKSLPPQRIKELGVEEPAAFNFREQVRQWIKADKTGNRKPQQHPLWPEWTVWQYRAAASFMEELHALANQIAQRHVPMGANAGLLWAGHLSDYKALDLFSAETDHHASARRFSDLPVFAYRLAEAVDRPYAATASGGDWAFVKENNSHGLVQGWIALAYASGQLFMAPHRQWCYTPEKGTHWYTGPTDVYAPLYRFVREHADLFDGHETVSDIAVVLPHRAYMRTPNQCQELCAKLAAANLSFRILLAGDDIVDLRLRAEDISREKVLLVVDRSALLDTDRKLLEAHSKDRVVVTDVDHAISATQPAVRVQSPAPVRILPRARAGEAVVHVLNYDYDAASDTVRELSSVRLKIDQVKLGISPQCTVSWVPFGGREQQLKIEDGHVVLPKLNLWGILVLKSRI
;
A
#
# COMPACT_ATOMS: atom_id res chain seq x y z
N MET A 1 11.75 -53.80 -46.06
CA MET A 1 10.79 -53.66 -44.95
C MET A 1 11.39 -52.74 -43.89
N ARG A 2 10.96 -51.47 -43.86
CA ARG A 2 11.31 -50.48 -42.85
C ARG A 2 10.23 -50.50 -41.77
N ARG A 3 10.60 -50.51 -40.49
CA ARG A 3 9.70 -50.15 -39.38
C ARG A 3 10.30 -49.00 -38.60
N THR A 4 9.56 -47.91 -38.65
CA THR A 4 9.74 -46.61 -38.02
C THR A 4 9.34 -46.66 -36.55
N GLY A 5 10.15 -46.01 -35.70
CA GLY A 5 9.83 -45.76 -34.29
C GLY A 5 8.88 -44.57 -34.13
N CYS A 6 7.95 -44.69 -33.17
CA CYS A 6 7.03 -43.65 -32.75
C CYS A 6 7.76 -42.60 -31.90
N PHE A 7 7.71 -41.34 -32.32
CA PHE A 7 8.00 -40.16 -31.50
C PHE A 7 6.66 -39.60 -30.98
N CYS A 8 6.45 -39.62 -29.67
CA CYS A 8 5.38 -38.86 -29.02
C CYS A 8 5.87 -37.42 -28.80
N ALA A 9 5.32 -36.47 -29.54
CA ALA A 9 5.50 -35.05 -29.28
C ALA A 9 4.47 -34.60 -28.22
N ALA A 10 4.95 -34.21 -27.04
CA ALA A 10 4.16 -33.55 -26.02
C ALA A 10 3.95 -32.08 -26.43
N LEU A 11 2.70 -31.70 -26.66
CA LEU A 11 2.28 -30.34 -26.98
C LEU A 11 2.21 -29.52 -25.69
N PHE A 12 3.19 -28.67 -25.42
CA PHE A 12 3.09 -27.65 -24.37
C PHE A 12 2.16 -26.53 -24.83
N LEU A 13 0.96 -26.48 -24.25
CA LEU A 13 0.06 -25.32 -24.36
C LEU A 13 0.64 -24.20 -23.48
N LEU A 14 1.35 -23.26 -24.12
CA LEU A 14 1.65 -21.95 -23.56
C LEU A 14 0.33 -21.19 -23.41
N VAL A 15 -0.21 -21.14 -22.20
CA VAL A 15 -1.20 -20.12 -21.82
C VAL A 15 -0.45 -18.81 -21.77
N ALA A 16 -0.59 -17.99 -22.82
CA ALA A 16 -0.14 -16.61 -22.81
C ALA A 16 -0.97 -15.85 -21.77
N ALA A 17 -0.44 -15.73 -20.55
CA ALA A 17 -0.88 -14.70 -19.63
C ALA A 17 -0.59 -13.35 -20.31
N SER A 18 -1.63 -12.66 -20.75
CA SER A 18 -1.53 -11.27 -21.17
C SER A 18 -1.04 -10.46 -19.97
N SER A 19 0.27 -10.23 -19.86
CA SER A 19 0.85 -9.36 -18.86
C SER A 19 0.24 -7.97 -19.05
N ARG A 20 -0.67 -7.57 -18.18
CA ARG A 20 -1.11 -6.17 -18.12
C ARG A 20 0.14 -5.34 -17.87
N ALA A 21 0.35 -4.28 -18.65
CA ALA A 21 1.43 -3.34 -18.38
C ALA A 21 1.26 -2.78 -16.96
N ALA A 22 2.35 -2.66 -16.22
CA ALA A 22 2.32 -2.17 -14.85
C ALA A 22 1.73 -0.75 -14.81
N ALA A 23 0.89 -0.48 -13.80
CA ALA A 23 0.31 0.87 -13.63
C ALA A 23 1.39 1.92 -13.31
N LEU A 24 2.51 1.50 -12.70
CA LEU A 24 3.71 2.29 -12.45
C LEU A 24 4.95 1.43 -12.67
N GLU A 25 5.98 2.02 -13.24
CA GLU A 25 7.36 1.55 -13.25
C GLU A 25 8.07 1.96 -11.95
N ARG A 26 9.17 1.29 -11.59
CA ARG A 26 9.87 1.53 -10.33
C ARG A 26 10.71 2.80 -10.36
N SER A 27 10.98 3.31 -11.55
CA SER A 27 11.65 4.57 -11.81
C SER A 27 10.68 5.75 -12.04
N ASP A 28 9.36 5.55 -11.97
CA ASP A 28 8.42 6.66 -12.13
C ASP A 28 8.59 7.71 -11.05
N VAL A 29 8.35 8.97 -11.40
CA VAL A 29 8.26 10.09 -10.46
C VAL A 29 6.80 10.52 -10.38
N VAL A 30 6.20 10.24 -9.23
CA VAL A 30 4.75 10.42 -8.98
C VAL A 30 4.51 11.71 -8.21
N PHE A 31 3.57 12.51 -8.68
CA PHE A 31 3.03 13.65 -7.94
C PHE A 31 1.69 13.26 -7.32
N MET A 32 1.46 13.69 -6.08
CA MET A 32 0.14 13.62 -5.46
C MET A 32 -0.79 14.58 -6.20
N TYR A 33 -0.57 15.89 -6.07
CA TYR A 33 -1.40 16.92 -6.69
C TYR A 33 -0.78 17.54 -7.94
N GLN A 34 -1.61 18.31 -8.65
CA GLN A 34 -1.23 19.10 -9.81
C GLN A 34 -0.14 20.12 -9.48
N ALA A 35 0.78 20.35 -10.42
CA ALA A 35 1.84 21.36 -10.38
C ALA A 35 1.97 22.05 -11.75
N ASP A 36 2.84 23.06 -11.85
CA ASP A 36 3.16 23.68 -13.14
C ASP A 36 4.19 22.86 -13.95
N VAL A 37 4.29 23.19 -15.25
CA VAL A 37 5.20 22.52 -16.19
C VAL A 37 6.65 22.57 -15.72
N ARG A 38 7.07 23.68 -15.11
CA ARG A 38 8.44 23.86 -14.64
C ARG A 38 8.75 22.89 -13.50
N THR A 39 7.88 22.80 -12.51
CA THR A 39 8.00 21.90 -11.37
C THR A 39 8.04 20.45 -11.84
N TYR A 40 7.12 20.05 -12.73
CA TYR A 40 7.14 18.71 -13.32
C TYR A 40 8.46 18.41 -14.03
N SER A 41 8.93 19.36 -14.83
CA SER A 41 10.21 19.23 -15.51
C SER A 41 11.34 19.06 -14.51
N GLU A 42 11.48 19.93 -13.51
CA GLU A 42 12.57 19.92 -12.52
C GLU A 42 12.69 18.58 -11.79
N TYR A 43 11.56 17.98 -11.38
CA TYR A 43 11.52 16.66 -10.73
C TYR A 43 11.68 15.48 -11.71
N GLY A 44 11.46 15.68 -13.02
CA GLY A 44 11.36 14.58 -13.98
C GLY A 44 10.07 13.78 -13.83
N ALA A 45 8.95 14.47 -13.55
CA ALA A 45 7.65 13.88 -13.30
C ALA A 45 7.15 13.01 -14.47
N THR A 46 6.44 11.95 -14.12
CA THR A 46 5.89 10.96 -15.08
C THR A 46 4.41 10.69 -14.85
N VAL A 47 3.93 10.89 -13.62
CA VAL A 47 2.56 10.56 -13.20
C VAL A 47 2.04 11.60 -12.25
N VAL A 48 0.76 11.95 -12.38
CA VAL A 48 -0.02 12.64 -11.34
C VAL A 48 -1.06 11.64 -10.85
N ALA A 49 -0.86 11.07 -9.66
CA ALA A 49 -1.65 9.94 -9.17
C ALA A 49 -2.90 10.36 -8.38
N TRP A 50 -2.96 11.60 -7.88
CA TRP A 50 -4.09 12.16 -7.14
C TRP A 50 -4.51 13.51 -7.76
N GLY A 51 -4.60 13.53 -9.10
CA GLY A 51 -4.62 14.74 -9.92
C GLY A 51 -5.86 15.62 -9.84
N GLY A 52 -6.77 15.41 -8.90
CA GLY A 52 -8.01 16.20 -8.79
C GLY A 52 -8.91 16.04 -10.03
N THR A 53 -9.82 16.99 -10.24
CA THR A 53 -10.69 16.99 -11.43
C THR A 53 -9.91 17.41 -12.68
N PRO A 54 -9.85 16.58 -13.73
CA PRO A 54 -9.19 16.95 -14.99
C PRO A 54 -9.92 18.14 -15.64
N ARG A 55 -9.16 19.19 -15.95
CA ARG A 55 -9.59 20.37 -16.71
C ARG A 55 -8.59 20.65 -17.84
N PRO A 56 -9.00 21.29 -18.95
CA PRO A 56 -8.12 21.52 -20.10
C PRO A 56 -6.75 22.12 -19.73
N GLU A 57 -6.72 23.12 -18.85
CA GLU A 57 -5.50 23.77 -18.39
C GLU A 57 -4.60 22.84 -17.57
N THR A 58 -5.19 21.97 -16.76
CA THR A 58 -4.44 21.02 -15.92
C THR A 58 -3.86 19.86 -16.74
N LEU A 59 -4.57 19.45 -17.80
CA LEU A 59 -4.11 18.43 -18.73
C LEU A 59 -3.00 18.97 -19.65
N GLU A 60 -3.08 20.22 -20.08
CA GLU A 60 -1.99 20.85 -20.85
C GLU A 60 -0.74 21.05 -19.98
N ALA A 61 -0.89 21.44 -18.71
CA ALA A 61 0.25 21.53 -17.78
C ALA A 61 0.90 20.15 -17.51
N ALA A 62 0.10 19.09 -17.47
CA ALA A 62 0.55 17.71 -17.27
C ALA A 62 0.77 16.94 -18.59
N LYS A 63 0.96 17.64 -19.71
CA LYS A 63 1.15 17.02 -21.01
C LYS A 63 2.38 16.11 -21.02
N GLY A 64 2.19 14.86 -21.45
CA GLY A 64 3.23 13.83 -21.44
C GLY A 64 3.29 13.02 -20.13
N LEU A 65 2.54 13.40 -19.10
CA LEU A 65 2.40 12.62 -17.87
C LEU A 65 1.14 11.75 -17.93
N ARG A 66 1.15 10.62 -17.22
CA ARG A 66 -0.08 9.87 -16.94
C ARG A 66 -0.86 10.59 -15.85
N PHE A 67 -2.04 11.10 -16.19
CA PHE A 67 -2.89 11.86 -15.29
C PHE A 67 -4.03 11.01 -14.74
N PHE A 68 -4.07 10.81 -13.43
CA PHE A 68 -5.15 10.12 -12.73
C PHE A 68 -6.12 11.16 -12.19
N GLY A 69 -7.34 11.16 -12.71
CA GLY A 69 -8.38 12.05 -12.23
C GLY A 69 -8.98 11.51 -10.92
N SER A 70 -9.16 12.40 -9.94
CA SER A 70 -9.62 12.03 -8.60
C SER A 70 -11.14 12.19 -8.43
N VAL A 71 -11.75 11.17 -7.80
CA VAL A 71 -13.14 11.14 -7.35
C VAL A 71 -13.14 10.76 -5.87
N GLY A 72 -13.54 11.69 -4.99
CA GLY A 72 -13.62 11.44 -3.55
C GLY A 72 -14.95 10.84 -3.09
N MET A 73 -14.89 9.90 -2.15
CA MET A 73 -16.07 9.30 -1.52
C MET A 73 -16.47 9.98 -0.20
N VAL A 74 -15.53 10.51 0.59
CA VAL A 74 -15.86 11.20 1.85
C VAL A 74 -15.59 12.71 1.74
N THR A 75 -14.53 13.11 1.05
CA THR A 75 -14.12 14.52 0.87
C THR A 75 -14.98 15.34 -0.11
N GLU A 76 -15.78 14.74 -0.99
CA GLU A 76 -16.54 15.42 -2.06
C GLU A 76 -17.92 16.00 -1.64
N PHE A 77 -18.19 16.14 -0.33
CA PHE A 77 -19.51 16.51 0.18
C PHE A 77 -20.07 17.81 -0.43
N SER A 78 -19.25 18.84 -0.66
CA SER A 78 -19.71 20.12 -1.21
C SER A 78 -20.36 19.98 -2.59
N ARG A 79 -19.72 19.23 -3.49
CA ARG A 79 -20.22 18.96 -4.85
C ARG A 79 -21.41 18.00 -4.84
N TYR A 80 -21.41 17.00 -3.96
CA TYR A 80 -22.57 16.15 -3.74
C TYR A 80 -23.80 16.98 -3.30
N TYR A 81 -23.60 17.90 -2.34
CA TYR A 81 -24.64 18.82 -1.91
C TYR A 81 -25.12 19.73 -3.04
N ASP A 82 -24.22 20.32 -3.83
CA ASP A 82 -24.59 21.18 -4.96
C ASP A 82 -25.40 20.42 -6.03
N ARG A 83 -25.11 19.13 -6.22
CA ARG A 83 -25.83 18.26 -7.15
C ARG A 83 -27.23 17.86 -6.65
N PHE A 84 -27.40 17.73 -5.33
CA PHE A 84 -28.63 17.24 -4.68
C PHE A 84 -29.06 18.12 -3.48
N PRO A 85 -29.25 19.44 -3.65
CA PRO A 85 -29.37 20.37 -2.51
C PRO A 85 -30.63 20.14 -1.67
N THR A 86 -31.68 19.56 -2.24
CA THR A 86 -32.97 19.33 -1.58
C THR A 86 -33.08 17.97 -0.90
N ASN A 87 -32.23 17.00 -1.25
CA ASN A 87 -32.35 15.62 -0.76
C ASN A 87 -30.99 14.94 -0.46
N TYR A 88 -29.90 15.70 -0.38
CA TYR A 88 -28.56 15.18 -0.05
C TYR A 88 -28.56 14.34 1.24
N THR A 89 -29.45 14.63 2.18
CA THR A 89 -29.56 13.95 3.47
C THR A 89 -29.90 12.46 3.32
N GLU A 90 -30.55 12.05 2.23
CA GLU A 90 -30.87 10.65 1.92
C GLU A 90 -29.60 9.80 1.71
N GLY A 91 -28.53 10.42 1.20
CA GLY A 91 -27.26 9.74 0.94
C GLY A 91 -26.33 9.64 2.14
N LEU A 92 -26.73 10.06 3.34
CA LEU A 92 -25.83 10.14 4.50
C LEU A 92 -25.76 8.84 5.29
N CYS A 93 -24.58 8.57 5.86
CA CYS A 93 -24.42 7.57 6.90
C CYS A 93 -25.23 7.94 8.14
N ARG A 94 -25.75 6.92 8.83
CA ARG A 94 -26.51 7.07 10.07
C ARG A 94 -25.82 6.37 11.23
N ASP A 95 -25.81 7.00 12.40
CA ASP A 95 -25.51 6.32 13.65
C ASP A 95 -26.67 5.40 14.09
N ILE A 96 -26.51 4.77 15.26
CA ILE A 96 -27.50 3.86 15.81
C ILE A 96 -28.85 4.54 16.10
N ASP A 97 -28.88 5.86 16.31
CA ASP A 97 -30.09 6.65 16.59
C ASP A 97 -30.73 7.24 15.33
N GLY A 98 -30.13 7.00 14.17
CA GLY A 98 -30.61 7.48 12.89
C GLY A 98 -30.17 8.92 12.56
N GLN A 99 -29.22 9.48 13.31
CA GLN A 99 -28.68 10.82 13.07
C GLN A 99 -27.54 10.78 12.04
N PRO A 100 -27.35 11.83 11.22
CA PRO A 100 -26.19 11.93 10.34
C PRO A 100 -24.88 12.06 11.13
N VAL A 101 -23.80 11.49 10.60
CA VAL A 101 -22.48 11.49 11.24
C VAL A 101 -21.51 12.40 10.49
N LYS A 102 -20.85 13.32 11.20
CA LYS A 102 -19.87 14.26 10.64
C LYS A 102 -18.55 13.56 10.34
N VAL A 103 -17.79 14.08 9.37
CA VAL A 103 -16.40 13.64 9.13
C VAL A 103 -15.49 14.23 10.23
N PRO A 104 -14.82 13.41 11.06
CA PRO A 104 -14.14 13.89 12.27
C PRO A 104 -12.94 14.83 12.03
N TRP A 105 -12.26 14.70 10.89
CA TRP A 105 -11.08 15.51 10.54
C TRP A 105 -11.40 16.67 9.59
N LEU A 106 -12.67 16.84 9.19
CA LEU A 106 -13.15 17.95 8.38
C LEU A 106 -14.14 18.82 9.18
N THR A 107 -13.92 18.93 10.49
CA THR A 107 -14.81 19.69 11.40
C THR A 107 -14.77 21.19 11.15
N ASP A 108 -13.67 21.67 10.58
CA ASP A 108 -13.43 23.03 10.08
C ASP A 108 -14.05 23.28 8.69
N HIS A 109 -14.54 22.23 8.00
CA HIS A 109 -15.12 22.36 6.66
C HIS A 109 -16.64 22.51 6.71
N GLN A 110 -17.14 23.50 5.99
CA GLN A 110 -18.56 23.71 5.74
C GLN A 110 -18.79 24.16 4.30
N HIS A 111 -19.92 23.75 3.73
CA HIS A 111 -20.38 24.24 2.43
C HIS A 111 -21.75 24.86 2.60
N ARG A 112 -21.88 26.16 2.31
CA ARG A 112 -23.14 26.93 2.50
C ARG A 112 -23.73 26.80 3.91
N GLY A 113 -22.87 26.77 4.93
CA GLY A 113 -23.25 26.61 6.34
C GLY A 113 -23.61 25.18 6.76
N ILE A 114 -23.50 24.20 5.86
CA ILE A 114 -23.73 22.79 6.14
C ILE A 114 -22.39 22.09 6.42
N PRO A 115 -22.24 21.35 7.54
CA PRO A 115 -21.01 20.62 7.84
C PRO A 115 -20.83 19.45 6.88
N TYR A 116 -19.59 19.01 6.74
CA TYR A 116 -19.26 17.84 5.94
C TYR A 116 -19.75 16.56 6.64
N TRP A 117 -20.76 15.92 6.02
CA TRP A 117 -21.36 14.68 6.50
C TRP A 117 -20.73 13.47 5.80
N TRP A 118 -20.60 12.37 6.53
CA TRP A 118 -20.16 11.10 5.96
C TRP A 118 -21.25 10.52 5.05
N CYS A 119 -20.93 10.29 3.79
CA CYS A 119 -21.86 9.76 2.80
C CYS A 119 -21.85 8.22 2.76
N CYS A 120 -23.02 7.62 2.57
CA CYS A 120 -23.18 6.17 2.53
C CYS A 120 -23.10 5.63 1.10
N SER A 121 -22.03 4.88 0.81
CA SER A 121 -21.78 4.18 -0.46
C SER A 121 -22.82 3.11 -0.85
N GLN A 122 -23.79 2.84 0.03
CA GLN A 122 -24.93 1.96 -0.26
C GLN A 122 -26.16 2.72 -0.74
N GLN A 123 -26.24 4.03 -0.49
CA GLN A 123 -27.41 4.84 -0.85
C GLN A 123 -27.42 5.13 -2.36
N PRO A 124 -28.55 4.88 -3.05
CA PRO A 124 -28.63 5.06 -4.50
C PRO A 124 -28.23 6.46 -4.98
N ILE A 125 -28.67 7.52 -4.29
CA ILE A 125 -28.38 8.90 -4.67
C ILE A 125 -26.88 9.23 -4.61
N PHE A 126 -26.17 8.70 -3.61
CA PHE A 126 -24.73 8.93 -3.47
C PHE A 126 -23.94 8.07 -4.46
N ARG A 127 -24.39 6.84 -4.74
CA ARG A 127 -23.79 6.01 -5.81
C ARG A 127 -23.99 6.64 -7.18
N GLN A 128 -25.16 7.24 -7.45
CA GLN A 128 -25.41 7.99 -8.67
C GLN A 128 -24.39 9.13 -8.81
N TYR A 129 -24.20 9.93 -7.76
CA TYR A 129 -23.19 11.00 -7.75
C TYR A 129 -21.80 10.50 -8.14
N LEU A 130 -21.31 9.45 -7.49
CA LEU A 130 -19.97 8.92 -7.75
C LEU A 130 -19.82 8.37 -9.18
N ARG A 131 -20.87 7.74 -9.73
CA ARG A 131 -20.87 7.29 -11.12
C ARG A 131 -20.81 8.47 -12.11
N GLU A 132 -21.59 9.53 -11.87
CA GLU A 132 -21.54 10.77 -12.65
C GLU A 132 -20.12 11.38 -12.59
N ARG A 133 -19.47 11.40 -11.42
CA ARG A 133 -18.09 11.89 -11.25
C ARG A 133 -17.04 11.05 -11.99
N VAL A 134 -17.17 9.72 -11.98
CA VAL A 134 -16.30 8.83 -12.79
C VAL A 134 -16.49 9.12 -14.27
N GLU A 135 -17.74 9.28 -14.71
CA GLU A 135 -18.05 9.58 -16.11
C GLU A 135 -17.46 10.91 -16.57
N GLU A 136 -17.64 11.97 -15.79
CA GLU A 136 -17.04 13.28 -16.04
C GLU A 136 -15.51 13.18 -16.14
N THR A 137 -14.89 12.46 -15.21
CA THR A 137 -13.44 12.32 -15.11
C THR A 137 -12.87 11.60 -16.32
N MET A 138 -13.51 10.51 -16.77
CA MET A 138 -13.06 9.76 -17.95
C MET A 138 -13.32 10.52 -19.25
N LYS A 139 -14.49 11.16 -19.39
CA LYS A 139 -14.81 11.99 -20.57
C LYS A 139 -13.90 13.20 -20.72
N ALA A 140 -13.37 13.73 -19.60
CA ALA A 140 -12.39 14.80 -19.62
C ALA A 140 -11.00 14.36 -20.13
N GLY A 141 -10.76 13.06 -20.35
CA GLY A 141 -9.54 12.54 -20.96
C GLY A 141 -8.48 12.08 -19.96
N ALA A 142 -8.86 11.77 -18.72
CA ALA A 142 -7.92 11.21 -17.74
C ALA A 142 -7.32 9.87 -18.23
N HIS A 143 -6.04 9.65 -17.92
CA HIS A 143 -5.35 8.41 -18.22
C HIS A 143 -5.79 7.29 -17.25
N GLY A 144 -5.87 7.62 -15.97
CA GLY A 144 -6.30 6.72 -14.90
C GLY A 144 -7.36 7.35 -14.00
N LEU A 145 -7.88 6.54 -13.08
CA LEU A 145 -8.85 6.96 -12.08
C LEU A 145 -8.23 6.82 -10.69
N HIS A 146 -8.36 7.84 -9.85
CA HIS A 146 -8.03 7.76 -8.43
C HIS A 146 -9.31 7.89 -7.62
N ILE A 147 -9.56 6.95 -6.72
CA ILE A 147 -10.66 7.05 -5.76
C ILE A 147 -10.11 7.44 -4.40
N ASP A 148 -10.50 8.63 -3.95
CA ASP A 148 -10.19 9.11 -2.61
C ASP A 148 -11.23 8.62 -1.59
N ASP A 149 -10.79 8.21 -0.40
CA ASP A 149 -11.57 7.56 0.65
C ASP A 149 -12.31 6.29 0.18
N HIS A 150 -11.62 5.46 -0.59
CA HIS A 150 -12.18 4.31 -1.33
C HIS A 150 -13.02 3.32 -0.51
N LEU A 151 -12.79 3.21 0.81
CA LEU A 151 -13.58 2.36 1.69
C LEU A 151 -15.02 2.86 1.90
N GLY A 152 -15.32 4.11 1.55
CA GLY A 152 -16.64 4.72 1.62
C GLY A 152 -17.30 4.52 3.00
N THR A 153 -18.36 3.72 3.05
CA THR A 153 -19.06 3.42 4.32
C THR A 153 -18.22 2.56 5.27
N ALA A 154 -17.42 1.61 4.74
CA ALA A 154 -16.60 0.73 5.56
C ALA A 154 -15.48 1.51 6.30
N GLY A 155 -14.97 2.59 5.71
CA GLY A 155 -13.98 3.46 6.35
C GLY A 155 -14.50 4.16 7.61
N GLY A 156 -15.81 4.21 7.80
CA GLY A 156 -16.46 4.82 8.95
C GLY A 156 -16.80 3.83 10.09
N LEU A 157 -16.54 2.53 9.94
CA LEU A 157 -16.98 1.52 10.93
C LEU A 157 -16.50 1.81 12.36
N TRP A 158 -15.30 2.37 12.53
CA TRP A 158 -14.77 2.72 13.84
C TRP A 158 -15.61 3.79 14.56
N LEU A 159 -16.38 4.61 13.83
CA LEU A 159 -17.36 5.56 14.37
C LEU A 159 -18.68 4.91 14.81
N GLY A 160 -18.89 3.62 14.50
CA GLY A 160 -20.13 2.91 14.83
C GLY A 160 -21.26 3.18 13.83
N ILE A 161 -20.89 3.37 12.56
CA ILE A 161 -21.82 3.56 11.42
C ILE A 161 -21.71 2.36 10.45
N CYS A 162 -22.61 2.16 9.49
CA CYS A 162 -23.81 2.93 9.16
C CYS A 162 -25.10 2.13 9.39
N PHE A 163 -25.99 2.61 10.25
CA PHE A 163 -27.27 1.96 10.53
C PHE A 163 -28.45 2.55 9.72
N CYS A 164 -28.18 3.09 8.53
CA CYS A 164 -29.24 3.49 7.61
C CYS A 164 -30.04 2.27 7.15
N ASP A 165 -31.30 2.47 6.76
CA ASP A 165 -32.18 1.37 6.37
C ASP A 165 -31.59 0.54 5.22
N ARG A 166 -30.89 1.18 4.27
CA ARG A 166 -30.23 0.49 3.16
C ARG A 166 -29.13 -0.46 3.63
N CYS A 167 -28.34 -0.07 4.63
CA CYS A 167 -27.30 -0.94 5.18
C CYS A 167 -27.90 -2.09 5.99
N VAL A 168 -28.93 -1.83 6.79
CA VAL A 168 -29.64 -2.86 7.55
C VAL A 168 -30.25 -3.91 6.61
N GLU A 169 -30.91 -3.47 5.55
CA GLU A 169 -31.47 -4.36 4.53
C GLU A 169 -30.40 -5.13 3.76
N GLY A 170 -29.27 -4.49 3.43
CA GLY A 170 -28.14 -5.14 2.77
C GLY A 170 -27.53 -6.25 3.62
N PHE A 171 -27.35 -6.00 4.92
CA PHE A 171 -26.86 -7.02 5.85
C PHE A 171 -27.85 -8.16 6.06
N LYS A 172 -29.15 -7.87 6.10
CA LYS A 172 -30.20 -8.90 6.13
C LYS A 172 -30.11 -9.81 4.90
N ALA A 173 -29.88 -9.24 3.71
CA ALA A 173 -29.65 -10.03 2.50
C ALA A 173 -28.36 -10.86 2.58
N HIS A 174 -27.29 -10.30 3.13
CA HIS A 174 -26.04 -11.02 3.38
C HIS A 174 -26.24 -12.23 4.29
N LEU A 175 -26.92 -12.07 5.43
CA LEU A 175 -27.23 -13.19 6.33
C LEU A 175 -28.02 -14.30 5.62
N LYS A 176 -28.97 -13.96 4.74
CA LYS A 176 -29.70 -14.97 3.94
C LYS A 176 -28.80 -15.75 2.97
N SER A 177 -27.69 -15.17 2.53
CA SER A 177 -26.75 -15.80 1.60
C SER A 177 -25.70 -16.69 2.30
N LEU A 178 -25.56 -16.57 3.61
CA LEU A 178 -24.56 -17.34 4.37
C LEU A 178 -24.97 -18.82 4.46
N PRO A 179 -24.00 -19.75 4.55
CA PRO A 179 -24.27 -21.16 4.80
C PRO A 179 -25.08 -21.36 6.11
N PRO A 180 -26.02 -22.33 6.17
CA PRO A 180 -26.84 -22.56 7.37
C PRO A 180 -26.02 -22.77 8.65
N GLN A 181 -24.87 -23.45 8.53
CA GLN A 181 -23.96 -23.64 9.67
C GLN A 181 -23.43 -22.31 10.20
N ARG A 182 -23.01 -21.39 9.32
CA ARG A 182 -22.52 -20.07 9.72
C ARG A 182 -23.61 -19.25 10.40
N ILE A 183 -24.84 -19.32 9.91
CA ILE A 183 -25.99 -18.63 10.53
C ILE A 183 -26.26 -19.14 11.95
N LYS A 184 -26.17 -20.46 12.15
CA LYS A 184 -26.27 -21.06 13.48
C LYS A 184 -25.13 -20.62 14.40
N GLU A 185 -23.90 -20.57 13.92
CA GLU A 185 -22.72 -20.08 14.67
C GLU A 185 -22.86 -18.62 15.08
N LEU A 186 -23.50 -17.80 14.24
CA LEU A 186 -23.80 -16.39 14.51
C LEU A 186 -24.98 -16.20 15.50
N GLY A 187 -25.70 -17.26 15.86
CA GLY A 187 -26.85 -17.17 16.76
C GLY A 187 -28.05 -16.43 16.14
N VAL A 188 -28.19 -16.45 14.82
CA VAL A 188 -29.32 -15.82 14.11
C VAL A 188 -30.36 -16.88 13.77
N GLU A 189 -31.52 -16.83 14.41
CA GLU A 189 -32.59 -17.83 14.21
C GLU A 189 -33.40 -17.58 12.92
N GLU A 190 -33.81 -16.32 12.69
CA GLU A 190 -34.61 -15.93 11.53
C GLU A 190 -33.94 -14.82 10.71
N PRO A 191 -33.02 -15.16 9.78
CA PRO A 191 -32.35 -14.16 8.94
C PRO A 191 -33.31 -13.28 8.14
N ALA A 192 -34.52 -13.76 7.82
CA ALA A 192 -35.50 -13.03 7.03
C ALA A 192 -36.19 -11.89 7.76
N ALA A 193 -36.34 -11.99 9.08
CA ALA A 193 -36.91 -10.96 9.94
C ALA A 193 -35.81 -10.15 10.68
N PHE A 194 -34.54 -10.49 10.47
CA PHE A 194 -33.43 -9.93 11.22
C PHE A 194 -33.21 -8.43 10.92
N ASN A 195 -33.29 -7.59 11.95
CA ASN A 195 -32.97 -6.17 11.87
C ASN A 195 -31.77 -5.86 12.78
N PHE A 196 -30.59 -5.68 12.17
CA PHE A 196 -29.35 -5.51 12.93
C PHE A 196 -29.34 -4.23 13.78
N ARG A 197 -29.91 -3.12 13.29
CA ARG A 197 -30.01 -1.87 14.06
C ARG A 197 -30.79 -2.10 15.36
N GLU A 198 -31.95 -2.74 15.28
CA GLU A 198 -32.78 -2.99 16.47
C GLU A 198 -32.12 -3.98 17.43
N GLN A 199 -31.43 -5.01 16.93
CA GLN A 199 -30.67 -5.95 17.77
C GLN A 199 -29.56 -5.24 18.54
N VAL A 200 -28.79 -4.37 17.88
CA VAL A 200 -27.73 -3.59 18.54
C VAL A 200 -28.34 -2.62 19.57
N ARG A 201 -29.44 -1.92 19.25
CA ARG A 201 -30.15 -1.05 20.20
C ARG A 201 -30.60 -1.79 21.45
N GLN A 202 -31.22 -2.96 21.28
CA GLN A 202 -31.65 -3.80 22.40
C GLN A 202 -30.47 -4.27 23.24
N TRP A 203 -29.38 -4.69 22.59
CA TRP A 203 -28.16 -5.14 23.26
C TRP A 203 -27.47 -4.04 24.07
N ILE A 204 -27.43 -2.80 23.55
CA ILE A 204 -26.93 -1.62 24.28
C ILE A 204 -27.86 -1.30 25.45
N LYS A 205 -29.18 -1.24 25.23
CA LYS A 205 -30.17 -0.95 26.28
C LYS A 205 -30.16 -1.97 27.42
N ALA A 206 -29.82 -3.22 27.14
CA ALA A 206 -29.68 -4.27 28.15
C ALA A 206 -28.47 -4.09 29.08
N ASP A 207 -27.49 -3.25 28.70
CA ASP A 207 -26.35 -2.94 29.54
C ASP A 207 -26.67 -1.84 30.54
N LYS A 208 -26.90 -2.26 31.79
CA LYS A 208 -27.16 -1.35 32.92
C LYS A 208 -25.98 -0.44 33.26
N THR A 209 -24.78 -0.72 32.75
CA THR A 209 -23.59 0.13 32.98
C THR A 209 -23.47 1.27 31.97
N GLY A 210 -24.21 1.23 30.85
CA GLY A 210 -24.20 2.27 29.81
C GLY A 210 -22.90 2.36 29.01
N ASN A 211 -22.06 1.33 29.03
CA ASN A 211 -20.71 1.36 28.44
C ASN A 211 -20.63 0.66 27.09
N ARG A 212 -21.62 -0.17 26.75
CA ARG A 212 -21.67 -0.87 25.46
C ARG A 212 -21.75 0.11 24.28
N LYS A 213 -20.85 -0.08 23.32
CA LYS A 213 -20.83 0.61 22.03
C LYS A 213 -21.25 -0.35 20.90
N PRO A 214 -21.86 0.13 19.80
CA PRO A 214 -22.27 -0.72 18.68
C PRO A 214 -21.18 -1.69 18.19
N GLN A 215 -19.94 -1.24 18.14
CA GLN A 215 -18.77 -1.99 17.65
C GLN A 215 -18.42 -3.22 18.50
N GLN A 216 -18.96 -3.31 19.71
CA GLN A 216 -18.73 -4.40 20.64
C GLN A 216 -19.81 -5.50 20.54
N HIS A 217 -20.84 -5.31 19.70
CA HIS A 217 -21.87 -6.31 19.50
C HIS A 217 -21.28 -7.61 18.90
N PRO A 218 -21.70 -8.81 19.33
CA PRO A 218 -21.13 -10.08 18.83
C PRO A 218 -21.18 -10.28 17.31
N LEU A 219 -22.17 -9.70 16.64
CA LEU A 219 -22.30 -9.73 15.17
C LEU A 219 -21.56 -8.60 14.45
N TRP A 220 -20.91 -7.68 15.17
CA TRP A 220 -20.15 -6.59 14.55
C TRP A 220 -19.03 -7.08 13.61
N PRO A 221 -18.29 -8.18 13.89
CA PRO A 221 -17.33 -8.73 12.94
C PRO A 221 -17.97 -9.16 11.60
N GLU A 222 -19.15 -9.78 11.64
CA GLU A 222 -19.87 -10.19 10.42
C GLU A 222 -20.41 -8.97 9.66
N TRP A 223 -20.91 -7.97 10.37
CA TRP A 223 -21.28 -6.67 9.80
C TRP A 223 -20.09 -5.98 9.12
N THR A 224 -18.91 -6.05 9.74
CA THR A 224 -17.65 -5.52 9.21
C THR A 224 -17.27 -6.23 7.91
N VAL A 225 -17.32 -7.56 7.88
CA VAL A 225 -17.08 -8.36 6.67
C VAL A 225 -18.01 -7.92 5.54
N TRP A 226 -19.31 -7.80 5.82
CA TRP A 226 -20.28 -7.38 4.82
C TRP A 226 -20.01 -5.96 4.29
N GLN A 227 -19.71 -4.99 5.16
CA GLN A 227 -19.43 -3.61 4.75
C GLN A 227 -18.18 -3.51 3.88
N TYR A 228 -17.10 -4.21 4.21
CA TYR A 228 -15.91 -4.25 3.37
C TYR A 228 -16.15 -4.93 2.02
N ARG A 229 -16.89 -6.05 1.98
CA ARG A 229 -17.28 -6.69 0.71
C ARG A 229 -18.14 -5.76 -0.16
N ALA A 230 -19.04 -5.01 0.46
CA ALA A 230 -19.85 -4.04 -0.25
C ALA A 230 -19.02 -2.88 -0.82
N ALA A 231 -18.04 -2.37 -0.05
CA ALA A 231 -17.10 -1.36 -0.55
C ALA A 231 -16.28 -1.89 -1.74
N ALA A 232 -15.72 -3.10 -1.61
CA ALA A 232 -14.96 -3.74 -2.68
C ALA A 232 -15.78 -3.96 -3.95
N SER A 233 -17.00 -4.49 -3.82
CA SER A 233 -17.92 -4.65 -4.96
C SER A 233 -18.23 -3.31 -5.64
N PHE A 234 -18.38 -2.24 -4.88
CA PHE A 234 -18.67 -0.93 -5.47
C PHE A 234 -17.46 -0.35 -6.20
N MET A 235 -16.26 -0.58 -5.68
CA MET A 235 -15.02 -0.20 -6.35
C MET A 235 -14.84 -0.92 -7.69
N GLU A 236 -15.16 -2.22 -7.75
CA GLU A 236 -15.20 -2.96 -9.02
C GLU A 236 -16.24 -2.40 -10.01
N GLU A 237 -17.41 -1.97 -9.53
CA GLU A 237 -18.42 -1.32 -10.37
C GLU A 237 -17.95 0.01 -10.95
N LEU A 238 -17.25 0.84 -10.15
CA LEU A 238 -16.69 2.11 -10.61
C LEU A 238 -15.56 1.88 -11.62
N HIS A 239 -14.72 0.88 -11.40
CA HIS A 239 -13.67 0.50 -12.35
C HIS A 239 -14.24 0.01 -13.67
N ALA A 240 -15.25 -0.86 -13.61
CA ALA A 240 -15.94 -1.35 -14.80
C ALA A 240 -16.60 -0.20 -15.59
N LEU A 241 -17.21 0.76 -14.90
CA LEU A 241 -17.76 1.96 -15.52
C LEU A 241 -16.66 2.79 -16.21
N ALA A 242 -15.52 3.01 -15.55
CA ALA A 242 -14.41 3.74 -16.12
C ALA A 242 -13.88 3.06 -17.40
N ASN A 243 -13.70 1.73 -17.35
CA ASN A 243 -13.29 0.92 -18.49
C ASN A 243 -14.29 1.00 -19.65
N GLN A 244 -15.58 0.94 -19.34
CA GLN A 244 -16.66 1.05 -20.33
C GLN A 244 -16.64 2.43 -21.01
N ILE A 245 -16.43 3.52 -20.26
CA ILE A 245 -16.43 4.86 -20.84
C ILE A 245 -15.18 5.09 -21.68
N ALA A 246 -14.02 4.65 -21.20
CA ALA A 246 -12.75 4.83 -21.89
C ALA A 246 -12.53 3.82 -23.04
N GLN A 247 -13.34 2.75 -23.12
CA GLN A 247 -13.20 1.65 -24.09
C GLN A 247 -11.80 1.00 -24.06
N ARG A 248 -11.21 0.92 -22.86
CA ARG A 248 -9.90 0.31 -22.58
C ARG A 248 -9.79 -0.04 -21.10
N HIS A 249 -8.74 -0.76 -20.72
CA HIS A 249 -8.34 -0.82 -19.31
C HIS A 249 -7.89 0.57 -18.84
N VAL A 250 -8.50 1.07 -17.77
CA VAL A 250 -8.17 2.31 -17.08
C VAL A 250 -7.44 1.91 -15.79
N PRO A 251 -6.16 2.27 -15.62
CA PRO A 251 -5.49 2.06 -14.35
C PRO A 251 -6.25 2.76 -13.22
N MET A 252 -6.62 2.02 -12.18
CA MET A 252 -7.30 2.57 -11.00
C MET A 252 -6.39 2.57 -9.78
N GLY A 253 -6.30 3.70 -9.09
CA GLY A 253 -5.61 3.84 -7.80
C GLY A 253 -6.55 4.34 -6.71
N ALA A 254 -6.09 4.27 -5.47
CA ALA A 254 -6.77 4.83 -4.31
C ALA A 254 -5.76 5.22 -3.22
N ASN A 255 -6.17 6.07 -2.28
CA ASN A 255 -5.48 6.32 -1.02
C ASN A 255 -5.60 5.15 -0.02
N ALA A 256 -5.31 3.94 -0.52
CA ALA A 256 -5.28 2.72 0.24
C ALA A 256 -3.98 2.61 1.07
N GLY A 257 -4.00 3.16 2.29
CA GLY A 257 -2.86 3.14 3.22
C GLY A 257 -2.65 1.75 3.81
N LEU A 258 -1.59 1.06 3.40
CA LEU A 258 -1.35 -0.35 3.78
C LEU A 258 -0.83 -0.55 5.22
N LEU A 259 -0.72 0.53 6.01
CA LEU A 259 -0.58 0.43 7.46
C LEU A 259 -1.92 0.17 8.17
N TRP A 260 -3.03 0.20 7.45
CA TRP A 260 -4.36 -0.16 7.94
C TRP A 260 -4.93 -1.32 7.12
N ALA A 261 -5.09 -2.48 7.77
CA ALA A 261 -5.46 -3.73 7.10
C ALA A 261 -6.72 -3.66 6.24
N GLY A 262 -7.74 -2.90 6.66
CA GLY A 262 -8.99 -2.74 5.91
C GLY A 262 -8.83 -2.19 4.48
N HIS A 263 -7.76 -1.45 4.20
CA HIS A 263 -7.46 -0.90 2.87
C HIS A 263 -7.07 -1.98 1.85
N LEU A 264 -6.86 -3.23 2.27
CA LEU A 264 -6.66 -4.37 1.37
C LEU A 264 -7.99 -4.95 0.85
N SER A 265 -9.14 -4.54 1.38
CA SER A 265 -10.43 -5.19 1.06
C SER A 265 -10.80 -5.15 -0.43
N ASP A 266 -10.39 -4.12 -1.16
CA ASP A 266 -10.74 -3.86 -2.55
C ASP A 266 -9.54 -3.85 -3.50
N TYR A 267 -8.41 -4.43 -3.06
CA TYR A 267 -7.15 -4.45 -3.81
C TYR A 267 -7.28 -5.01 -5.23
N LYS A 268 -8.29 -5.86 -5.49
CA LYS A 268 -8.56 -6.45 -6.82
C LYS A 268 -9.03 -5.43 -7.84
N ALA A 269 -9.72 -4.38 -7.40
CA ALA A 269 -10.14 -3.29 -8.26
C ALA A 269 -8.98 -2.30 -8.53
N LEU A 270 -7.98 -2.27 -7.66
CA LEU A 270 -6.85 -1.35 -7.74
C LEU A 270 -5.74 -1.93 -8.61
N ASP A 271 -5.13 -1.11 -9.45
CA ASP A 271 -3.90 -1.38 -10.20
C ASP A 271 -2.66 -0.74 -9.54
N LEU A 272 -2.87 0.21 -8.63
CA LEU A 272 -1.83 0.80 -7.77
C LEU A 272 -2.40 1.30 -6.45
N PHE A 273 -1.52 1.52 -5.48
CA PHE A 273 -1.82 2.25 -4.26
C PHE A 273 -1.15 3.63 -4.31
N SER A 274 -1.84 4.69 -3.89
CA SER A 274 -1.32 6.05 -3.82
C SER A 274 -1.77 6.71 -2.52
N ALA A 275 -1.03 6.49 -1.45
CA ALA A 275 -1.58 6.65 -0.10
C ALA A 275 -0.56 7.20 0.90
N GLU A 276 -1.10 7.76 1.98
CA GLU A 276 -0.36 8.14 3.17
C GLU A 276 0.22 6.90 3.89
N THR A 277 1.46 7.03 4.33
CA THR A 277 2.17 6.06 5.17
C THR A 277 2.84 6.83 6.30
N ASP A 278 2.65 6.38 7.54
CA ASP A 278 3.34 6.95 8.69
C ASP A 278 4.84 6.69 8.65
N HIS A 279 5.61 7.76 8.81
CA HIS A 279 7.06 7.78 8.93
C HIS A 279 7.51 8.19 10.34
N HIS A 280 6.58 8.66 11.19
CA HIS A 280 6.83 9.09 12.56
C HIS A 280 7.88 10.21 12.65
N ALA A 281 7.69 11.27 11.87
CA ALA A 281 8.61 12.40 11.74
C ALA A 281 8.96 13.03 13.10
N SER A 282 8.00 13.08 14.03
CA SER A 282 8.19 13.61 15.39
C SER A 282 9.22 12.85 16.22
N ALA A 283 9.56 11.60 15.86
CA ALA A 283 10.65 10.84 16.48
C ALA A 283 12.04 11.33 16.03
N ARG A 284 12.12 12.22 15.03
CA ARG A 284 13.35 12.83 14.49
C ARG A 284 14.42 11.79 14.14
N ARG A 285 14.00 10.69 13.53
CA ARG A 285 14.85 9.62 13.02
C ARG A 285 14.17 8.92 11.85
N PHE A 286 14.94 8.18 11.05
CA PHE A 286 14.34 7.29 10.05
C PHE A 286 13.57 6.15 10.72
N SER A 287 12.50 5.72 10.06
CA SER A 287 11.63 4.63 10.48
C SER A 287 11.67 3.50 9.45
N ASP A 288 11.69 2.25 9.92
CA ASP A 288 11.54 1.07 9.07
C ASP A 288 10.07 0.66 8.85
N LEU A 289 9.12 1.33 9.53
CA LEU A 289 7.69 1.06 9.41
C LEU A 289 7.19 1.04 7.95
N PRO A 290 7.58 1.97 7.06
CA PRO A 290 7.12 1.97 5.67
C PRO A 290 7.44 0.68 4.91
N VAL A 291 8.52 -0.03 5.27
CA VAL A 291 8.91 -1.29 4.62
C VAL A 291 7.81 -2.34 4.73
N PHE A 292 7.04 -2.34 5.83
CA PHE A 292 5.89 -3.23 5.98
C PHE A 292 4.82 -2.99 4.90
N ALA A 293 4.44 -1.72 4.67
CA ALA A 293 3.49 -1.35 3.63
C ALA A 293 4.02 -1.70 2.23
N TYR A 294 5.31 -1.48 1.97
CA TYR A 294 5.96 -1.81 0.70
C TYR A 294 5.93 -3.31 0.41
N ARG A 295 6.19 -4.16 1.41
CA ARG A 295 6.10 -5.62 1.25
C ARG A 295 4.67 -6.13 1.15
N LEU A 296 3.70 -5.45 1.76
CA LEU A 296 2.28 -5.77 1.55
C LEU A 296 1.83 -5.47 0.12
N ALA A 297 2.27 -4.35 -0.46
CA ALA A 297 1.96 -4.01 -1.85
C ALA A 297 2.51 -5.07 -2.82
N GLU A 298 3.74 -5.55 -2.58
CA GLU A 298 4.34 -6.66 -3.33
C GLU A 298 3.57 -7.98 -3.15
N ALA A 299 3.05 -8.25 -1.95
CA ALA A 299 2.29 -9.47 -1.67
C ALA A 299 0.98 -9.58 -2.49
N VAL A 300 0.45 -8.44 -2.95
CA VAL A 300 -0.72 -8.36 -3.82
C VAL A 300 -0.39 -7.93 -5.25
N ASP A 301 0.90 -7.89 -5.60
CA ASP A 301 1.42 -7.53 -6.93
C ASP A 301 0.93 -6.16 -7.43
N ARG A 302 1.07 -5.13 -6.59
CA ARG A 302 0.72 -3.74 -6.94
C ARG A 302 1.85 -2.79 -6.54
N PRO A 303 2.13 -1.74 -7.35
CA PRO A 303 3.03 -0.69 -6.94
C PRO A 303 2.40 0.20 -5.87
N TYR A 304 3.23 0.73 -4.97
CA TYR A 304 2.85 1.63 -3.90
C TYR A 304 3.55 2.99 -4.06
N ALA A 305 2.77 4.04 -4.33
CA ALA A 305 3.22 5.42 -4.32
C ALA A 305 2.88 6.06 -2.98
N ALA A 306 3.83 6.03 -2.05
CA ALA A 306 3.67 6.55 -0.70
C ALA A 306 3.74 8.08 -0.66
N THR A 307 3.02 8.69 0.26
CA THR A 307 3.37 9.99 0.83
C THR A 307 3.40 9.86 2.36
N ALA A 308 3.99 10.82 3.08
CA ALA A 308 3.90 10.81 4.54
C ALA A 308 2.48 11.17 5.00
N SER A 309 2.13 10.86 6.26
CA SER A 309 0.83 11.25 6.80
C SER A 309 0.71 12.75 7.00
N GLY A 310 -0.52 13.26 7.12
CA GLY A 310 -0.77 14.68 7.34
C GLY A 310 -0.08 15.25 8.59
N GLY A 311 0.10 14.41 9.63
CA GLY A 311 0.84 14.78 10.84
C GLY A 311 2.36 14.85 10.61
N ASP A 312 2.91 13.91 9.83
CA ASP A 312 4.33 13.93 9.47
C ASP A 312 4.67 15.15 8.60
N TRP A 313 3.83 15.49 7.63
CA TRP A 313 4.02 16.70 6.82
C TRP A 313 3.86 17.98 7.63
N ALA A 314 2.92 18.04 8.57
CA ALA A 314 2.79 19.17 9.48
C ALA A 314 4.07 19.35 10.31
N PHE A 315 4.63 18.25 10.84
CA PHE A 315 5.88 18.28 11.58
C PHE A 315 7.06 18.77 10.72
N VAL A 316 7.22 18.23 9.50
CA VAL A 316 8.28 18.66 8.57
C VAL A 316 8.15 20.14 8.24
N LYS A 317 6.93 20.62 7.97
CA LYS A 317 6.66 22.02 7.69
C LYS A 317 7.07 22.94 8.84
N GLU A 318 6.81 22.53 10.08
CA GLU A 318 7.12 23.33 11.27
C GLU A 318 8.61 23.33 11.62
N ASN A 319 9.31 22.22 11.33
CA ASN A 319 10.69 22.01 11.80
C ASN A 319 11.73 22.08 10.68
N ASN A 320 11.32 22.34 9.43
CA ASN A 320 12.17 22.34 8.24
C ASN A 320 13.04 21.07 8.14
N SER A 321 12.47 19.91 8.47
CA SER A 321 13.19 18.63 8.53
C SER A 321 13.29 17.99 7.14
N HIS A 322 14.01 18.64 6.23
CA HIS A 322 14.14 18.21 4.84
C HIS A 322 14.98 16.95 4.70
N GLY A 323 16.02 16.77 5.51
CA GLY A 323 16.85 15.57 5.54
C GLY A 323 16.07 14.31 5.93
N LEU A 324 15.08 14.42 6.82
CA LEU A 324 14.12 13.33 7.08
C LEU A 324 13.42 12.87 5.79
N VAL A 325 12.88 13.82 5.04
CA VAL A 325 12.14 13.55 3.80
C VAL A 325 13.04 12.94 2.73
N GLN A 326 14.31 13.38 2.62
CA GLN A 326 15.27 12.77 1.70
C GLN A 326 15.48 11.28 2.02
N GLY A 327 15.54 10.91 3.31
CA GLY A 327 15.58 9.52 3.74
C GLY A 327 14.34 8.72 3.37
N TRP A 328 13.14 9.31 3.49
CA TRP A 328 11.88 8.66 3.11
C TRP A 328 11.82 8.37 1.60
N ILE A 329 12.26 9.33 0.79
CA ILE A 329 12.37 9.18 -0.67
C ILE A 329 13.32 8.02 -1.00
N ALA A 330 14.52 8.04 -0.43
CA ALA A 330 15.53 7.00 -0.68
C ALA A 330 15.05 5.61 -0.23
N LEU A 331 14.39 5.51 0.92
CA LEU A 331 13.83 4.25 1.44
C LEU A 331 12.77 3.67 0.49
N ALA A 332 11.85 4.48 -0.02
CA ALA A 332 10.80 3.99 -0.91
C ALA A 332 11.40 3.38 -2.18
N TYR A 333 12.25 4.13 -2.90
CA TYR A 333 12.88 3.65 -4.14
C TYR A 333 13.81 2.46 -3.92
N ALA A 334 14.59 2.48 -2.84
CA ALA A 334 15.45 1.35 -2.48
C ALA A 334 14.66 0.07 -2.15
N SER A 335 13.44 0.22 -1.61
CA SER A 335 12.53 -0.90 -1.36
C SER A 335 11.81 -1.40 -2.60
N GLY A 336 11.98 -0.73 -3.75
CA GLY A 336 11.26 -1.02 -4.99
C GLY A 336 9.86 -0.41 -5.06
N GLN A 337 9.57 0.60 -4.24
CA GLN A 337 8.32 1.36 -4.28
C GLN A 337 8.59 2.83 -4.58
N LEU A 338 7.58 3.69 -4.51
CA LEU A 338 7.69 5.08 -4.90
C LEU A 338 7.34 5.98 -3.72
N PHE A 339 8.01 7.13 -3.63
CA PHE A 339 7.59 8.22 -2.76
C PHE A 339 7.10 9.37 -3.65
N MET A 340 5.92 9.91 -3.36
CA MET A 340 5.34 11.00 -4.13
C MET A 340 6.14 12.28 -3.88
N ALA A 341 6.44 13.02 -4.95
CA ALA A 341 7.18 14.27 -4.91
C ALA A 341 6.58 15.22 -3.85
N PRO A 342 7.36 15.76 -2.89
CA PRO A 342 6.86 16.62 -1.80
C PRO A 342 6.39 18.01 -2.26
N HIS A 343 5.47 18.06 -3.21
CA HIS A 343 4.86 19.26 -3.75
C HIS A 343 3.39 19.31 -3.31
N ARG A 344 3.04 20.32 -2.51
CA ARG A 344 1.67 20.59 -2.03
C ARG A 344 1.05 19.43 -1.23
N GLN A 345 1.83 18.78 -0.38
CA GLN A 345 1.40 17.68 0.46
C GLN A 345 0.33 18.13 1.48
N TRP A 346 -0.68 17.29 1.71
CA TRP A 346 -1.73 17.57 2.68
C TRP A 346 -1.19 17.46 4.10
N CYS A 347 -1.56 18.41 4.96
CA CYS A 347 -1.18 18.47 6.36
C CYS A 347 -2.43 18.63 7.21
N TYR A 348 -2.40 18.03 8.40
CA TYR A 348 -3.47 18.20 9.38
C TYR A 348 -2.93 18.12 10.80
N THR A 349 -3.33 19.08 11.62
CA THR A 349 -3.28 18.94 13.08
C THR A 349 -4.62 19.41 13.66
N PRO A 350 -5.04 18.91 14.85
CA PRO A 350 -6.26 19.40 15.49
C PRO A 350 -6.27 20.92 15.71
N GLU A 351 -5.10 21.53 15.94
CA GLU A 351 -4.96 22.96 16.25
C GLU A 351 -5.06 23.84 15.00
N LYS A 352 -4.54 23.37 13.85
CA LYS A 352 -4.46 24.16 12.61
C LYS A 352 -5.49 23.77 11.57
N GLY A 353 -6.19 22.66 11.77
CA GLY A 353 -7.04 22.07 10.74
C GLY A 353 -6.23 21.70 9.50
N THR A 354 -6.90 21.70 8.35
CA THR A 354 -6.26 21.38 7.06
C THR A 354 -5.34 22.50 6.58
N HIS A 355 -4.11 22.13 6.22
CA HIS A 355 -3.14 23.02 5.59
C HIS A 355 -2.21 22.24 4.64
N TRP A 356 -1.24 22.91 4.02
CA TRP A 356 -0.37 22.30 2.99
C TRP A 356 1.11 22.57 3.21
N TYR A 357 1.93 21.61 2.77
CA TYR A 357 3.39 21.69 2.71
C TYR A 357 3.88 21.63 1.26
N THR A 358 4.70 22.60 0.85
CA THR A 358 5.43 22.56 -0.41
C THR A 358 6.92 22.54 -0.09
N GLY A 359 7.57 21.46 -0.47
CA GLY A 359 8.99 21.22 -0.24
C GLY A 359 9.90 22.02 -1.17
N PRO A 360 11.15 22.28 -0.74
CA PRO A 360 12.17 22.89 -1.59
C PRO A 360 12.54 21.96 -2.76
N THR A 361 12.32 22.43 -3.98
CA THR A 361 12.53 21.65 -5.21
C THR A 361 13.99 21.31 -5.43
N ASP A 362 14.89 22.24 -5.15
CA ASP A 362 16.35 22.06 -5.24
C ASP A 362 16.91 21.00 -4.29
N VAL A 363 16.22 20.74 -3.17
CA VAL A 363 16.60 19.70 -2.20
C VAL A 363 16.09 18.31 -2.59
N TYR A 364 14.87 18.24 -3.15
CA TYR A 364 14.20 16.95 -3.42
C TYR A 364 14.34 16.48 -4.86
N ALA A 365 14.25 17.35 -5.86
CA ALA A 365 14.33 16.98 -7.26
C ALA A 365 15.59 16.17 -7.62
N PRO A 366 16.80 16.45 -7.07
CA PRO A 366 17.98 15.65 -7.38
C PRO A 366 17.83 14.15 -7.09
N LEU A 367 17.09 13.76 -6.05
CA LEU A 367 16.82 12.34 -5.73
C LEU A 367 15.96 11.68 -6.81
N TYR A 368 14.93 12.38 -7.27
CA TYR A 368 14.05 11.90 -8.34
C TYR A 368 14.79 11.85 -9.69
N ARG A 369 15.67 12.82 -9.96
CA ARG A 369 16.54 12.81 -11.14
C ARG A 369 17.50 11.64 -11.13
N PHE A 370 18.14 11.37 -10.00
CA PHE A 370 18.97 10.19 -9.84
C PHE A 370 18.22 8.89 -10.18
N VAL A 371 16.97 8.76 -9.72
CA VAL A 371 16.11 7.61 -10.10
C VAL A 371 15.85 7.58 -11.61
N ARG A 372 15.46 8.70 -12.22
CA ARG A 372 15.17 8.78 -13.67
C ARG A 372 16.40 8.51 -14.54
N GLU A 373 17.56 9.01 -14.16
CA GLU A 373 18.82 8.87 -14.89
C GLU A 373 19.38 7.45 -14.82
N HIS A 374 19.03 6.70 -13.77
CA HIS A 374 19.44 5.32 -13.55
C HIS A 374 18.26 4.35 -13.59
N ALA A 375 17.23 4.64 -14.39
CA ALA A 375 15.99 3.86 -14.43
C ALA A 375 16.21 2.35 -14.63
N ASP A 376 17.25 1.96 -15.37
CA ASP A 376 17.65 0.57 -15.60
C ASP A 376 18.06 -0.18 -14.33
N LEU A 377 18.46 0.53 -13.27
CA LEU A 377 18.81 -0.01 -11.95
C LEU A 377 17.59 -0.12 -11.01
N PHE A 378 16.41 0.37 -11.42
CA PHE A 378 15.17 0.29 -10.65
C PHE A 378 14.14 -0.63 -11.31
N ASP A 379 13.98 -0.48 -12.63
CA ASP A 379 12.93 -1.14 -13.40
C ASP A 379 13.25 -2.61 -13.64
N GLY A 380 12.22 -3.46 -13.56
CA GLY A 380 12.32 -4.91 -13.72
C GLY A 380 13.06 -5.65 -12.61
N HIS A 381 13.60 -4.96 -11.60
CA HIS A 381 14.23 -5.60 -10.45
C HIS A 381 13.20 -5.98 -9.39
N GLU A 382 13.23 -7.24 -8.94
CA GLU A 382 12.39 -7.76 -7.86
C GLU A 382 13.19 -7.87 -6.56
N THR A 383 12.50 -7.86 -5.43
CA THR A 383 13.14 -8.01 -4.13
C THR A 383 13.74 -9.41 -3.96
N VAL A 384 15.00 -9.49 -3.52
CA VAL A 384 15.61 -10.76 -3.10
C VAL A 384 15.30 -10.97 -1.62
N SER A 385 14.41 -11.91 -1.28
CA SER A 385 14.02 -12.24 0.09
C SER A 385 14.94 -13.29 0.73
N ASP A 386 15.35 -13.03 1.96
CA ASP A 386 16.06 -13.98 2.82
C ASP A 386 15.09 -14.87 3.61
N ILE A 387 13.91 -14.31 3.92
CA ILE A 387 12.86 -14.92 4.73
C ILE A 387 11.47 -14.55 4.20
N ALA A 388 10.50 -15.45 4.36
CA ALA A 388 9.10 -15.17 4.10
C ALA A 388 8.31 -15.01 5.41
N VAL A 389 7.50 -13.96 5.50
CA VAL A 389 6.55 -13.73 6.59
C VAL A 389 5.17 -14.20 6.13
N VAL A 390 4.66 -15.28 6.71
CA VAL A 390 3.28 -15.74 6.47
C VAL A 390 2.36 -14.92 7.37
N LEU A 391 1.57 -14.04 6.75
CA LEU A 391 0.74 -13.07 7.46
C LEU A 391 -0.74 -13.32 7.18
N PRO A 392 -1.50 -13.90 8.12
CA PRO A 392 -2.96 -13.93 8.03
C PRO A 392 -3.54 -12.52 8.15
N HIS A 393 -4.40 -12.14 7.20
CA HIS A 393 -5.09 -10.84 7.23
C HIS A 393 -5.88 -10.64 8.53
N ARG A 394 -6.52 -11.69 9.07
CA ARG A 394 -7.20 -11.66 10.38
C ARG A 394 -6.27 -11.32 11.55
N ALA A 395 -5.04 -11.85 11.54
CA ALA A 395 -4.06 -11.52 12.56
C ALA A 395 -3.64 -10.05 12.44
N TYR A 396 -3.43 -9.58 11.21
CA TYR A 396 -3.08 -8.19 10.96
C TYR A 396 -4.19 -7.21 11.40
N MET A 397 -5.45 -7.50 11.09
CA MET A 397 -6.62 -6.73 11.56
C MET A 397 -6.70 -6.65 13.09
N ARG A 398 -6.36 -7.75 13.79
CA ARG A 398 -6.48 -7.84 15.25
C ARG A 398 -5.32 -7.19 15.99
N THR A 399 -4.11 -7.33 15.47
CA THR A 399 -2.86 -6.91 16.12
C THR A 399 -1.94 -6.20 15.12
N PRO A 400 -2.36 -5.04 14.55
CA PRO A 400 -1.62 -4.38 13.48
C PRO A 400 -0.20 -3.96 13.90
N ASN A 401 -0.07 -3.31 15.05
CA ASN A 401 1.22 -2.82 15.56
C ASN A 401 2.22 -3.97 15.76
N GLN A 402 1.79 -5.12 16.26
CA GLN A 402 2.67 -6.28 16.46
C GLN A 402 3.21 -6.81 15.13
N CYS A 403 2.38 -6.84 14.08
CA CYS A 403 2.79 -7.28 12.74
C CYS A 403 3.80 -6.31 12.13
N GLN A 404 3.54 -5.00 12.29
CA GLN A 404 4.40 -3.92 11.82
C GLN A 404 5.75 -3.90 12.53
N GLU A 405 5.77 -3.98 13.87
CA GLU A 405 6.98 -4.01 14.68
C GLU A 405 7.85 -5.23 14.37
N LEU A 406 7.24 -6.39 14.17
CA LEU A 406 7.93 -7.61 13.77
C LEU A 406 8.65 -7.43 12.44
N CYS A 407 8.00 -6.84 11.44
CA CYS A 407 8.62 -6.59 10.14
C CYS A 407 9.68 -5.49 10.19
N ALA A 408 9.47 -4.45 11.01
CA ALA A 408 10.47 -3.41 11.25
C ALA A 408 11.74 -3.99 11.90
N LYS A 409 11.61 -4.97 12.82
CA LYS A 409 12.77 -5.67 13.39
C LYS A 409 13.56 -6.47 12.35
N LEU A 410 12.89 -7.13 11.41
CA LEU A 410 13.56 -7.82 10.29
C LEU A 410 14.34 -6.83 9.41
N ALA A 411 13.73 -5.71 9.03
CA ALA A 411 14.38 -4.65 8.26
C ALA A 411 15.59 -4.07 9.01
N ALA A 412 15.45 -3.79 10.31
CA ALA A 412 16.53 -3.27 11.15
C ALA A 412 17.70 -4.26 11.29
N ALA A 413 17.43 -5.57 11.24
CA ALA A 413 18.43 -6.63 11.22
C ALA A 413 19.07 -6.85 9.83
N ASN A 414 18.72 -6.04 8.82
CA ASN A 414 19.14 -6.22 7.43
C ASN A 414 18.77 -7.59 6.86
N LEU A 415 17.62 -8.12 7.26
CA LEU A 415 17.00 -9.26 6.60
C LEU A 415 15.99 -8.74 5.58
N SER A 416 16.25 -9.00 4.30
CA SER A 416 15.27 -8.75 3.27
C SER A 416 14.16 -9.79 3.39
N PHE A 417 12.90 -9.36 3.36
CA PHE A 417 11.77 -10.26 3.53
C PHE A 417 10.67 -9.98 2.51
N ARG A 418 9.86 -11.00 2.24
CA ARG A 418 8.59 -10.87 1.53
C ARG A 418 7.44 -11.26 2.44
N ILE A 419 6.27 -10.69 2.20
CA ILE A 419 5.04 -11.08 2.89
C ILE A 419 4.27 -12.07 2.01
N LEU A 420 3.86 -13.19 2.61
CA LEU A 420 2.88 -14.12 2.06
C LEU A 420 1.55 -13.83 2.77
N LEU A 421 0.75 -12.96 2.18
CA LEU A 421 -0.53 -12.56 2.75
C LEU A 421 -1.54 -13.70 2.56
N ALA A 422 -2.01 -14.26 3.66
CA ALA A 422 -3.13 -15.19 3.66
C ALA A 422 -4.42 -14.41 3.89
N GLY A 423 -5.27 -14.34 2.87
CA GLY A 423 -6.54 -13.64 2.93
C GLY A 423 -7.57 -14.32 3.84
N ASP A 424 -8.77 -13.76 3.87
CA ASP A 424 -9.87 -14.19 4.71
C ASP A 424 -11.22 -13.87 4.06
N ASP A 425 -12.24 -13.54 4.87
CA ASP A 425 -13.56 -13.18 4.37
C ASP A 425 -13.60 -11.75 3.79
N ILE A 426 -12.65 -10.89 4.13
CA ILE A 426 -12.54 -9.52 3.64
C ILE A 426 -11.60 -9.47 2.44
N VAL A 427 -10.43 -10.08 2.55
CA VAL A 427 -9.41 -10.10 1.50
C VAL A 427 -9.42 -11.46 0.82
N ASP A 428 -9.94 -11.53 -0.41
CA ASP A 428 -9.94 -12.77 -1.17
C ASP A 428 -8.57 -13.01 -1.83
N LEU A 429 -7.64 -13.54 -1.03
CA LEU A 429 -6.31 -13.99 -1.44
C LEU A 429 -6.00 -15.32 -0.73
N ARG A 430 -5.32 -16.23 -1.43
CA ARG A 430 -4.93 -17.55 -0.90
C ARG A 430 -3.43 -17.74 -1.01
N LEU A 431 -2.88 -18.51 -0.08
CA LEU A 431 -1.49 -18.91 -0.16
C LEU A 431 -1.29 -19.84 -1.37
N ARG A 432 -0.08 -19.80 -1.95
CA ARG A 432 0.34 -20.71 -3.02
C ARG A 432 1.47 -21.59 -2.55
N ALA A 433 1.43 -22.86 -2.95
CA ALA A 433 2.47 -23.85 -2.64
C ALA A 433 3.86 -23.41 -3.13
N GLU A 434 3.92 -22.81 -4.33
CA GLU A 434 5.14 -22.30 -4.94
C GLU A 434 5.78 -21.18 -4.13
N ASP A 435 4.98 -20.32 -3.48
CA ASP A 435 5.50 -19.23 -2.66
C ASP A 435 6.04 -19.74 -1.32
N ILE A 436 5.33 -20.66 -0.66
CA ILE A 436 5.77 -21.28 0.60
C ILE A 436 7.11 -22.01 0.44
N SER A 437 7.36 -22.53 -0.76
CA SER A 437 8.52 -23.36 -1.05
C SER A 437 9.76 -22.58 -1.47
N ARG A 438 9.71 -21.24 -1.60
CA ARG A 438 10.86 -20.44 -2.07
C ARG A 438 11.90 -20.22 -0.98
N GLU A 439 11.49 -19.68 0.15
CA GLU A 439 12.39 -19.32 1.24
C GLU A 439 12.63 -20.49 2.18
N LYS A 440 13.85 -20.62 2.72
CA LYS A 440 14.18 -21.70 3.67
C LYS A 440 13.54 -21.50 5.04
N VAL A 441 13.38 -20.24 5.46
CA VAL A 441 12.83 -19.85 6.75
C VAL A 441 11.46 -19.19 6.54
N LEU A 442 10.47 -19.62 7.31
CA LEU A 442 9.11 -19.07 7.32
C LEU A 442 8.79 -18.55 8.71
N LEU A 443 8.50 -17.25 8.82
CA LEU A 443 7.98 -16.63 10.05
C LEU A 443 6.45 -16.57 9.97
N VAL A 444 5.77 -17.40 10.75
CA VAL A 444 4.31 -17.54 10.70
C VAL A 444 3.68 -16.70 11.82
N VAL A 445 3.01 -15.62 11.44
CA VAL A 445 2.30 -14.73 12.36
C VAL A 445 0.95 -15.37 12.70
N ASP A 446 0.71 -15.65 13.98
CA ASP A 446 -0.50 -16.29 14.50
C ASP A 446 -1.11 -17.36 13.56
N ARG A 447 -0.53 -18.55 13.58
CA ARG A 447 -0.99 -19.69 12.77
C ARG A 447 -2.48 -20.01 12.95
N SER A 448 -3.07 -19.69 14.10
CA SER A 448 -4.49 -19.97 14.37
C SER A 448 -5.44 -19.06 13.58
N ALA A 449 -4.96 -17.92 13.10
CA ALA A 449 -5.72 -16.98 12.28
C ALA A 449 -5.83 -17.37 10.80
N LEU A 450 -5.07 -18.37 10.35
CA LEU A 450 -5.18 -18.92 9.00
C LEU A 450 -6.51 -19.63 8.79
N LEU A 451 -7.08 -19.49 7.59
CA LEU A 451 -8.15 -20.39 7.15
C LEU A 451 -7.65 -21.83 7.09
N ASP A 452 -8.54 -22.79 7.32
CA ASP A 452 -8.20 -24.21 7.35
C ASP A 452 -7.51 -24.68 6.06
N THR A 453 -7.90 -24.12 4.91
CA THR A 453 -7.28 -24.42 3.61
C THR A 453 -5.83 -23.95 3.54
N ASP A 454 -5.56 -22.71 3.95
CA ASP A 454 -4.21 -22.13 3.93
C ASP A 454 -3.32 -22.78 5.00
N ARG A 455 -3.87 -23.14 6.17
CA ARG A 455 -3.15 -23.86 7.22
C ARG A 455 -2.69 -25.24 6.75
N LYS A 456 -3.58 -26.01 6.12
CA LYS A 456 -3.25 -27.33 5.54
C LYS A 456 -2.22 -27.21 4.42
N LEU A 457 -2.35 -26.18 3.57
CA LEU A 457 -1.39 -25.93 2.50
C LEU A 457 0.00 -25.60 3.06
N LEU A 458 0.08 -24.72 4.06
CA LEU A 458 1.32 -24.39 4.75
C LEU A 458 1.98 -25.65 5.33
N GLU A 459 1.23 -26.49 6.04
CA GLU A 459 1.72 -27.75 6.63
C GLU A 459 2.25 -28.73 5.58
N ALA A 460 1.58 -28.82 4.42
CA ALA A 460 1.98 -29.72 3.35
C ALA A 460 3.31 -29.29 2.69
N HIS A 461 3.55 -27.97 2.58
CA HIS A 461 4.66 -27.41 1.81
C HIS A 461 5.82 -26.85 2.68
N SER A 462 5.71 -26.89 4.01
CA SER A 462 6.74 -26.39 4.92
C SER A 462 7.59 -27.47 5.60
N LYS A 463 7.53 -28.74 5.17
CA LYS A 463 8.19 -29.86 5.88
C LYS A 463 9.71 -29.77 5.93
N ASP A 464 10.34 -29.33 4.84
CA ASP A 464 11.79 -29.14 4.74
C ASP A 464 12.24 -27.70 5.03
N ARG A 465 11.37 -26.94 5.72
CA ARG A 465 11.54 -25.52 6.00
C ARG A 465 11.71 -25.29 7.49
N VAL A 466 12.44 -24.24 7.85
CA VAL A 466 12.54 -23.77 9.24
C VAL A 466 11.33 -22.88 9.50
N VAL A 467 10.32 -23.41 10.18
CA VAL A 467 9.10 -22.67 10.54
C VAL A 467 9.22 -22.14 11.95
N VAL A 468 9.16 -20.83 12.11
CA VAL A 468 9.25 -20.13 13.40
C VAL A 468 8.05 -19.20 13.58
N THR A 469 7.74 -18.87 14.82
CA THR A 469 6.66 -17.91 15.17
C THR A 469 7.19 -16.69 15.91
N ASP A 470 8.50 -16.68 16.21
CA ASP A 470 9.18 -15.63 16.95
C ASP A 470 10.20 -14.94 16.05
N VAL A 471 10.27 -13.61 16.15
CA VAL A 471 11.10 -12.78 15.27
C VAL A 471 12.59 -12.89 15.59
N ASP A 472 12.97 -13.07 16.85
CA ASP A 472 14.38 -13.17 17.24
C ASP A 472 14.96 -14.54 16.82
N HIS A 473 14.15 -15.60 16.92
CA HIS A 473 14.48 -16.89 16.31
C HIS A 473 14.55 -16.80 14.79
N ALA A 474 13.60 -16.10 14.14
CA ALA A 474 13.66 -15.88 12.70
C ALA A 474 14.96 -15.17 12.27
N ILE A 475 15.39 -14.16 13.03
CA ILE A 475 16.63 -13.44 12.77
C ILE A 475 17.84 -14.36 12.89
N SER A 476 17.94 -15.12 13.97
CA SER A 476 19.08 -16.03 14.19
C SER A 476 19.14 -17.22 13.23
N ALA A 477 17.98 -17.71 12.76
CA ALA A 477 17.89 -18.81 11.81
C ALA A 477 18.17 -18.41 10.35
N THR A 478 18.17 -17.11 10.05
CA THR A 478 18.28 -16.60 8.68
C THR A 478 19.68 -16.08 8.39
N GLN A 479 20.24 -16.50 7.25
CA GLN A 479 21.47 -15.91 6.73
C GLN A 479 21.11 -14.97 5.57
N PRO A 480 21.36 -13.66 5.66
CA PRO A 480 21.01 -12.76 4.57
C PRO A 480 21.94 -12.91 3.37
N ALA A 481 21.42 -12.58 2.18
CA ALA A 481 22.17 -12.55 0.92
C ALA A 481 23.30 -11.50 0.96
N VAL A 482 23.11 -10.42 1.72
CA VAL A 482 24.12 -9.39 1.93
C VAL A 482 24.23 -9.10 3.43
N ARG A 483 25.43 -9.26 3.99
CA ARG A 483 25.73 -8.84 5.37
C ARG A 483 26.52 -7.54 5.33
N VAL A 484 26.20 -6.63 6.24
CA VAL A 484 26.91 -5.36 6.39
C VAL A 484 27.69 -5.31 7.69
N GLN A 485 28.92 -4.80 7.60
CA GLN A 485 29.70 -4.35 8.74
C GLN A 485 29.95 -2.84 8.53
N SER A 486 29.48 -2.04 9.48
CA SER A 486 29.49 -0.58 9.39
C SER A 486 29.65 0.03 10.79
N PRO A 487 30.30 1.20 10.93
CA PRO A 487 30.40 1.89 12.22
C PRO A 487 29.06 2.45 12.72
N ALA A 488 28.08 2.62 11.84
CA ALA A 488 26.75 3.13 12.16
C ALA A 488 25.65 2.38 11.40
N PRO A 489 24.37 2.55 11.76
CA PRO A 489 23.26 1.86 11.12
C PRO A 489 23.22 2.11 9.60
N VAL A 490 23.08 1.02 8.85
CA VAL A 490 22.90 1.01 7.39
C VAL A 490 21.72 0.08 7.08
N ARG A 491 20.92 0.40 6.06
CA ARG A 491 19.94 -0.54 5.48
C ARG A 491 20.42 -1.09 4.15
N ILE A 492 20.19 -2.38 3.97
CA ILE A 492 20.58 -3.16 2.81
C ILE A 492 19.32 -3.72 2.17
N LEU A 493 19.03 -3.29 0.94
CA LEU A 493 17.83 -3.70 0.21
C LEU A 493 18.26 -4.31 -1.14
N PRO A 494 18.51 -5.63 -1.18
CA PRO A 494 18.91 -6.31 -2.40
C PRO A 494 17.71 -6.55 -3.31
N ARG A 495 17.89 -6.27 -4.60
CA ARG A 495 16.93 -6.53 -5.67
C ARG A 495 17.64 -7.15 -6.87
N ALA A 496 16.97 -8.00 -7.62
CA ALA A 496 17.58 -8.72 -8.74
C ALA A 496 16.62 -8.89 -9.91
N ARG A 497 17.22 -9.06 -11.09
CA ARG A 497 16.60 -9.57 -12.31
C ARG A 497 17.56 -10.56 -12.95
N ALA A 498 17.18 -11.15 -14.08
CA ALA A 498 18.03 -12.14 -14.74
C ALA A 498 19.43 -11.57 -15.06
N GLY A 499 20.48 -12.15 -14.46
CA GLY A 499 21.88 -11.81 -14.71
C GLY A 499 22.39 -10.54 -14.01
N GLU A 500 21.54 -9.80 -13.30
CA GLU A 500 21.88 -8.53 -12.66
C GLU A 500 21.22 -8.38 -11.29
N ALA A 501 22.01 -7.93 -10.30
CA ALA A 501 21.52 -7.62 -8.97
C ALA A 501 21.97 -6.22 -8.57
N VAL A 502 21.09 -5.49 -7.92
CA VAL A 502 21.37 -4.20 -7.30
C VAL A 502 21.18 -4.32 -5.81
N VAL A 503 22.12 -3.78 -5.04
CA VAL A 503 22.00 -3.67 -3.60
C VAL A 503 21.92 -2.20 -3.27
N HIS A 504 20.73 -1.72 -2.92
CA HIS A 504 20.58 -0.37 -2.40
C HIS A 504 21.14 -0.34 -0.98
N VAL A 505 22.00 0.65 -0.72
CA VAL A 505 22.66 0.85 0.57
C VAL A 505 22.27 2.23 1.07
N LEU A 506 21.54 2.28 2.18
CA LEU A 506 21.06 3.52 2.79
C LEU A 506 21.79 3.79 4.09
N ASN A 507 22.31 4.99 4.24
CA ASN A 507 22.88 5.45 5.49
C ASN A 507 21.77 5.87 6.45
N TYR A 508 21.68 5.17 7.58
CA TYR A 508 20.67 5.43 8.61
C TYR A 508 21.24 6.19 9.82
N ASP A 509 22.49 6.67 9.75
CA ASP A 509 23.11 7.53 10.77
C ASP A 509 22.64 8.99 10.62
N TYR A 510 21.33 9.19 10.71
CA TYR A 510 20.68 10.49 10.65
C TYR A 510 20.91 11.29 11.94
N ASP A 511 21.40 12.51 11.81
CA ASP A 511 21.64 13.46 12.88
C ASP A 511 20.52 14.50 12.95
N ALA A 512 19.67 14.38 13.96
CA ALA A 512 18.50 15.25 14.13
C ALA A 512 18.83 16.73 14.35
N ALA A 513 20.04 17.04 14.83
CA ALA A 513 20.47 18.41 15.10
C ALA A 513 20.83 19.16 13.81
N SER A 514 21.54 18.50 12.89
CA SER A 514 21.88 19.07 11.59
C SER A 514 20.85 18.78 10.49
N ASP A 515 19.88 17.88 10.72
CA ASP A 515 18.93 17.39 9.70
C ASP A 515 19.66 16.81 8.47
N THR A 516 20.74 16.06 8.73
CA THR A 516 21.54 15.40 7.69
C THR A 516 21.94 14.00 8.13
N VAL A 517 22.42 13.17 7.20
CA VAL A 517 23.10 11.92 7.55
C VAL A 517 24.60 12.17 7.71
N ARG A 518 25.21 11.54 8.71
CA ARG A 518 26.67 11.59 8.87
C ARG A 518 27.32 10.65 7.89
N GLU A 519 28.22 11.17 7.07
CA GLU A 519 28.96 10.39 6.10
C GLU A 519 29.67 9.20 6.74
N LEU A 520 29.53 8.02 6.12
CA LEU A 520 30.20 6.81 6.55
C LEU A 520 31.32 6.45 5.57
N SER A 521 32.44 6.00 6.13
CA SER A 521 33.52 5.34 5.39
C SER A 521 33.69 3.92 5.91
N SER A 522 34.37 3.07 5.15
CA SER A 522 34.67 1.68 5.54
C SER A 522 33.44 0.79 5.74
N VAL A 523 32.34 1.05 5.04
CA VAL A 523 31.19 0.15 5.00
C VAL A 523 31.58 -1.09 4.20
N ARG A 524 31.63 -2.25 4.86
CA ARG A 524 32.00 -3.52 4.24
C ARG A 524 30.78 -4.40 4.07
N LEU A 525 30.55 -4.84 2.84
CA LEU A 525 29.47 -5.76 2.49
C LEU A 525 30.06 -7.14 2.23
N LYS A 526 29.47 -8.19 2.79
CA LYS A 526 29.73 -9.59 2.44
C LYS A 526 28.57 -10.10 1.59
N ILE A 527 28.87 -10.48 0.36
CA ILE A 527 27.89 -10.81 -0.69
C ILE A 527 27.81 -12.33 -0.89
N ASP A 528 26.61 -12.87 -0.84
CA ASP A 528 26.27 -14.22 -1.31
C ASP A 528 25.73 -14.11 -2.74
N GLN A 529 26.64 -14.21 -3.73
CA GLN A 529 26.28 -14.07 -5.14
C GLN A 529 25.25 -15.10 -5.59
N VAL A 530 25.26 -16.31 -5.02
CA VAL A 530 24.32 -17.37 -5.37
C VAL A 530 22.90 -17.00 -4.96
N LYS A 531 22.70 -16.46 -3.75
CA LYS A 531 21.38 -15.97 -3.31
C LYS A 531 20.89 -14.78 -4.12
N LEU A 532 21.80 -13.95 -4.63
CA LEU A 532 21.46 -12.86 -5.53
C LEU A 532 21.21 -13.33 -6.99
N GLY A 533 21.42 -14.61 -7.30
CA GLY A 533 21.27 -15.12 -8.67
C GLY A 533 22.38 -14.65 -9.63
N ILE A 534 23.58 -14.38 -9.10
CA ILE A 534 24.72 -13.82 -9.84
C ILE A 534 25.84 -14.85 -10.00
N SER A 535 26.42 -14.90 -11.20
CA SER A 535 27.60 -15.72 -11.49
C SER A 535 28.80 -15.30 -10.63
N PRO A 536 29.65 -16.25 -10.17
CA PRO A 536 30.91 -15.92 -9.51
C PRO A 536 31.78 -14.95 -10.32
N GLN A 537 31.69 -15.04 -11.66
CA GLN A 537 32.32 -14.10 -12.57
C GLN A 537 31.35 -12.95 -12.85
N CYS A 538 31.45 -11.87 -12.07
CA CYS A 538 30.64 -10.67 -12.27
C CYS A 538 31.49 -9.40 -12.32
N THR A 539 30.94 -8.34 -12.90
CA THR A 539 31.43 -6.97 -12.70
C THR A 539 30.70 -6.34 -11.53
N VAL A 540 31.38 -5.44 -10.82
CA VAL A 540 30.86 -4.80 -9.62
C VAL A 540 31.11 -3.31 -9.74
N SER A 541 30.06 -2.52 -9.66
CA SER A 541 30.14 -1.06 -9.70
C SER A 541 29.35 -0.44 -8.56
N TRP A 542 29.78 0.72 -8.13
CA TRP A 542 29.15 1.51 -7.09
C TRP A 542 28.67 2.82 -7.69
N VAL A 543 27.36 3.06 -7.59
CA VAL A 543 26.67 4.25 -8.08
C VAL A 543 26.18 5.05 -6.88
N PRO A 544 26.99 5.96 -6.31
CA PRO A 544 26.58 6.80 -5.18
C PRO A 544 25.64 7.92 -5.63
N PHE A 545 24.62 8.22 -4.81
CA PHE A 545 23.84 9.44 -4.99
C PHE A 545 24.73 10.68 -4.84
N GLY A 546 24.70 11.57 -5.83
CA GLY A 546 25.52 12.78 -5.86
C GLY A 546 27.01 12.56 -6.16
N GLY A 547 27.39 11.38 -6.67
CA GLY A 547 28.77 11.07 -7.05
C GLY A 547 28.88 10.36 -8.40
N ARG A 548 30.11 10.02 -8.80
CA ARG A 548 30.38 9.28 -10.03
C ARG A 548 30.41 7.78 -9.77
N GLU A 549 29.94 7.00 -10.76
CA GLU A 549 30.08 5.55 -10.75
C GLU A 549 31.55 5.14 -10.63
N GLN A 550 31.81 4.11 -9.82
CA GLN A 550 33.13 3.57 -9.56
C GLN A 550 33.13 2.06 -9.72
N GLN A 551 34.09 1.52 -10.45
CA GLN A 551 34.30 0.07 -10.51
C GLN A 551 34.95 -0.40 -9.20
N LEU A 552 34.34 -1.41 -8.58
CA LEU A 552 34.83 -2.04 -7.35
C LEU A 552 35.24 -3.50 -7.62
N LYS A 553 35.85 -4.13 -6.61
CA LYS A 553 36.20 -5.56 -6.64
C LYS A 553 35.49 -6.28 -5.51
N ILE A 554 35.14 -7.55 -5.77
CA ILE A 554 34.80 -8.51 -4.72
C ILE A 554 36.08 -9.27 -4.36
N GLU A 555 36.51 -9.15 -3.11
CA GLU A 555 37.66 -9.85 -2.54
C GLU A 555 37.18 -10.76 -1.41
N ASP A 556 37.35 -12.07 -1.56
CA ASP A 556 36.84 -13.09 -0.62
C ASP A 556 35.34 -12.92 -0.28
N GLY A 557 34.54 -12.59 -1.29
CA GLY A 557 33.10 -12.33 -1.13
C GLY A 557 32.77 -10.99 -0.46
N HIS A 558 33.74 -10.08 -0.30
CA HIS A 558 33.55 -8.77 0.31
C HIS A 558 33.74 -7.62 -0.68
N VAL A 559 32.93 -6.57 -0.50
CA VAL A 559 33.08 -5.27 -1.16
C VAL A 559 33.23 -4.21 -0.09
N VAL A 560 34.16 -3.29 -0.26
CA VAL A 560 34.30 -2.11 0.61
C VAL A 560 33.81 -0.89 -0.15
N LEU A 561 32.81 -0.21 0.42
CA LEU A 561 32.29 1.02 -0.16
C LEU A 561 33.24 2.17 0.21
N PRO A 562 33.69 2.98 -0.77
CA PRO A 562 34.62 4.08 -0.50
C PRO A 562 34.03 5.11 0.46
N LYS A 563 32.78 5.49 0.20
CA LYS A 563 32.05 6.54 0.92
C LYS A 563 30.55 6.31 0.74
N LEU A 564 29.81 6.50 1.82
CA LEU A 564 28.36 6.41 1.85
C LEU A 564 27.77 7.67 2.51
N ASN A 565 27.16 8.52 1.68
CA ASN A 565 26.26 9.58 2.11
C ASN A 565 24.85 9.00 2.31
N LEU A 566 23.78 9.71 1.95
CA LEU A 566 22.40 9.23 2.10
C LEU A 566 22.15 7.85 1.45
N TRP A 567 22.61 7.66 0.22
CA TRP A 567 22.23 6.51 -0.60
C TRP A 567 23.29 6.18 -1.65
N GLY A 568 23.42 4.91 -1.99
CA GLY A 568 24.01 4.47 -3.24
C GLY A 568 23.59 3.06 -3.61
N ILE A 569 23.97 2.64 -4.81
CA ILE A 569 23.57 1.36 -5.40
C ILE A 569 24.84 0.58 -5.78
N LEU A 570 25.01 -0.60 -5.19
CA LEU A 570 26.01 -1.57 -5.63
C LEU A 570 25.40 -2.43 -6.73
N VAL A 571 25.96 -2.40 -7.94
CA VAL A 571 25.46 -3.14 -9.09
C VAL A 571 26.39 -4.33 -9.37
N LEU A 572 25.83 -5.52 -9.43
CA LEU A 572 26.50 -6.77 -9.79
C LEU A 572 25.92 -7.28 -11.10
N LYS A 573 26.76 -7.41 -12.14
CA LYS A 573 26.33 -7.95 -13.45
C LYS A 573 27.14 -9.20 -13.78
N SER A 574 26.46 -10.31 -14.07
CA SER A 574 27.12 -11.54 -14.52
C SER A 574 27.87 -11.29 -15.83
N ARG A 575 29.09 -11.82 -15.96
CA ARG A 575 29.78 -11.85 -17.25
C ARG A 575 29.17 -12.97 -18.08
N ILE A 576 28.73 -12.64 -19.29
CA ILE A 576 28.24 -13.60 -20.29
C ILE A 576 29.40 -14.44 -20.80
#